data_AF-A0A2E3YAD3-F1
#
_entry.id   AF-A0A2E3YAD3-F1
#
_cell.length_a   1.000
_cell.length_b   1.000
_cell.length_c   1.000
_cell.angle_alpha   90.00
_cell.angle_beta   90.00
_cell.angle_gamma   90.00
#
_symmetry.space_group_name_H-M   'P 1'
#
loop_
_entity.id
_entity.type
_entity.pdbx_description
1 polymer ?
#
loop_
_entity_poly.entity_id
_entity_poly.type
_entity_poly.pdbx_seq_one_letter_code
_entity_poly.pdbx_strand_id
1 'polypeptide(L)'
;MDVTQLFAAIADGNVEAVSQQLDQAPWLIHVPNPNTDAWDEFSVLHCAAKNGQLEVTKLLVDRGAVVYSHPHNSYPAVIIAAWNKHKDVVDYHLQQIPDKADGTNGLGVTINLAARQGWADLVRRHIEADSLAVHHHRLWSTGGASHDPSGYGQPILGN
;
A
#
# COMPACT_ATOMS: atom_id res chain seq x y z
N MET A 1 -8.06 -12.04 25.35
CA MET A 1 -7.79 -12.01 23.90
C MET A 1 -6.56 -11.17 23.68
N ASP A 2 -5.53 -11.77 23.13
CA ASP A 2 -4.20 -11.17 23.01
C ASP A 2 -3.91 -10.89 21.53
N VAL A 3 -3.41 -9.70 21.23
CA VAL A 3 -2.95 -9.30 19.89
C VAL A 3 -1.95 -10.33 19.35
N THR A 4 -1.10 -10.89 20.20
CA THR A 4 -0.13 -11.95 19.83
C THR A 4 -0.81 -13.18 19.22
N GLN A 5 -1.99 -13.56 19.73
CA GLN A 5 -2.74 -14.72 19.21
C GLN A 5 -3.30 -14.47 17.81
N LEU A 6 -3.67 -13.22 17.48
CA LEU A 6 -4.13 -12.86 16.14
C LEU A 6 -2.97 -12.95 15.13
N PHE A 7 -1.81 -12.41 15.49
CA PHE A 7 -0.63 -12.52 14.62
C PHE A 7 -0.15 -13.96 14.45
N ALA A 8 -0.23 -14.81 15.48
CA ALA A 8 0.06 -16.23 15.36
C ALA A 8 -0.92 -16.95 14.43
N ALA A 9 -2.24 -16.70 14.56
CA ALA A 9 -3.25 -17.28 13.67
C ALA A 9 -3.05 -16.86 12.20
N ILE A 10 -2.63 -15.61 11.98
CA ILE A 10 -2.22 -15.13 10.65
C ILE A 10 -0.94 -15.85 10.22
N ALA A 11 0.10 -15.97 11.05
CA ALA A 11 1.32 -16.69 10.68
C ALA A 11 1.04 -18.13 10.23
N ASP A 12 0.09 -18.81 10.88
CA ASP A 12 -0.35 -20.17 10.55
C ASP A 12 -1.30 -20.24 9.33
N GLY A 13 -1.81 -19.11 8.85
CA GLY A 13 -2.75 -19.03 7.71
C GLY A 13 -4.17 -19.50 8.04
N ASN A 14 -4.54 -19.54 9.31
CA ASN A 14 -5.86 -20.00 9.75
C ASN A 14 -6.91 -18.90 9.61
N VAL A 15 -7.53 -18.82 8.42
CA VAL A 15 -8.56 -17.82 8.09
C VAL A 15 -9.74 -17.84 9.06
N GLU A 16 -10.17 -19.03 9.50
CA GLU A 16 -11.34 -19.18 10.38
C GLU A 16 -11.04 -18.64 11.79
N ALA A 17 -9.86 -18.95 12.34
CA ALA A 17 -9.42 -18.39 13.61
C ALA A 17 -9.27 -16.86 13.54
N VAL A 18 -8.72 -16.35 12.43
CA VAL A 18 -8.60 -14.89 12.20
C VAL A 18 -9.99 -14.24 12.16
N SER A 19 -10.94 -14.81 11.42
CA SER A 19 -12.32 -14.29 11.37
C SER A 19 -12.96 -14.30 12.75
N GLN A 20 -12.89 -15.42 13.47
CA GLN A 20 -13.48 -15.56 14.79
C GLN A 20 -12.90 -14.56 15.80
N GLN A 21 -11.59 -14.32 15.75
CA GLN A 21 -10.94 -13.34 16.62
C GLN A 21 -11.35 -11.91 16.28
N LEU A 22 -11.45 -11.57 14.99
CA LEU A 22 -11.91 -10.25 14.54
C LEU A 22 -13.40 -10.02 14.83
N ASP A 23 -14.22 -11.06 14.82
CA ASP A 23 -15.65 -10.97 15.17
C ASP A 23 -15.84 -10.64 16.67
N GLN A 24 -14.99 -11.20 17.53
CA GLN A 24 -15.02 -10.91 18.97
C GLN A 24 -14.37 -9.56 19.31
N ALA A 25 -13.33 -9.17 18.56
CA ALA A 25 -12.57 -7.95 18.81
C ALA A 25 -12.16 -7.25 17.50
N PRO A 26 -13.08 -6.48 16.88
CA PRO A 26 -12.82 -5.79 15.60
C PRO A 26 -11.67 -4.78 15.68
N TRP A 27 -11.45 -4.20 16.86
CA TRP A 27 -10.41 -3.19 17.09
C TRP A 27 -8.99 -3.74 16.95
N LEU A 28 -8.79 -5.07 17.02
CA LEU A 28 -7.48 -5.70 16.86
C LEU A 28 -6.85 -5.46 15.48
N ILE A 29 -7.66 -5.16 14.47
CA ILE A 29 -7.20 -4.96 13.09
C ILE A 29 -6.24 -3.77 12.92
N HIS A 30 -6.30 -2.81 13.85
CA HIS A 30 -5.46 -1.61 13.85
C HIS A 30 -4.31 -1.68 14.86
N VAL A 31 -4.25 -2.73 15.67
CA VAL A 31 -3.23 -2.86 16.71
C VAL A 31 -1.92 -3.28 16.05
N PRO A 32 -0.81 -2.57 16.33
CA PRO A 32 0.49 -2.96 15.80
C PRO A 32 0.95 -4.28 16.41
N ASN A 33 1.80 -4.99 15.68
CA ASN A 33 2.41 -6.22 16.16
C ASN A 33 3.26 -5.92 17.42
N PRO A 34 3.01 -6.60 18.56
CA PRO A 34 3.80 -6.41 19.77
C PRO A 34 5.25 -6.90 19.61
N ASN A 35 5.53 -7.74 18.61
CA ASN A 35 6.88 -8.23 18.34
C ASN A 35 7.67 -7.17 17.56
N THR A 36 8.55 -6.45 18.27
CA THR A 36 9.27 -5.26 17.77
C THR A 36 10.45 -5.57 16.86
N ASP A 37 10.81 -6.85 16.68
CA ASP A 37 11.98 -7.25 15.90
C ASP A 37 11.70 -7.30 14.39
N ALA A 38 10.43 -7.21 13.99
CA ALA A 38 9.97 -7.32 12.60
C ALA A 38 9.45 -5.97 12.06
N TRP A 39 10.36 -5.19 11.45
CA TRP A 39 10.04 -3.94 10.75
C TRP A 39 9.09 -4.15 9.55
N ASP A 40 8.98 -5.39 9.08
CA ASP A 40 8.19 -5.89 7.97
C ASP A 40 6.88 -6.58 8.39
N GLU A 41 6.54 -6.64 9.68
CA GLU A 41 5.30 -7.26 10.19
C GLU A 41 4.52 -6.33 11.14
N PHE A 42 4.60 -5.01 10.91
CA PHE A 42 4.03 -4.01 11.81
C PHE A 42 2.51 -4.13 12.00
N SER A 43 1.77 -4.60 11.00
CA SER A 43 0.30 -4.81 11.11
C SER A 43 -0.11 -6.20 10.63
N VAL A 44 -1.33 -6.58 10.95
CA VAL A 44 -1.95 -7.84 10.50
C VAL A 44 -1.88 -8.02 8.99
N LEU A 45 -2.00 -6.92 8.22
CA LEU A 45 -1.90 -6.95 6.77
C LEU A 45 -0.46 -7.15 6.29
N HIS A 46 0.54 -6.59 6.97
CA HIS A 46 1.95 -6.84 6.66
C HIS A 46 2.31 -8.32 6.88
N CYS A 47 1.85 -8.92 7.98
CA CYS A 47 2.07 -10.34 8.26
C CYS A 47 1.42 -11.25 7.20
N ALA A 48 0.15 -11.00 6.86
CA ALA A 48 -0.54 -11.74 5.80
C ALA A 48 0.14 -11.57 4.42
N ALA A 49 0.60 -10.36 4.10
CA ALA A 49 1.29 -10.05 2.86
C ALA A 49 2.67 -10.69 2.77
N LYS A 50 3.44 -10.71 3.86
CA LYS A 50 4.74 -11.40 3.95
C LYS A 50 4.61 -12.89 3.69
N ASN A 51 3.56 -13.51 4.20
CA ASN A 51 3.29 -14.94 4.07
C ASN A 51 2.52 -15.33 2.80
N GLY A 52 2.12 -14.36 1.96
CA GLY A 52 1.42 -14.64 0.71
C GLY A 52 -0.01 -15.14 0.90
N GLN A 53 -0.65 -14.79 2.01
CA GLN A 53 -1.95 -15.34 2.38
C GLN A 53 -3.07 -14.52 1.77
N LEU A 54 -3.45 -14.84 0.53
CA LEU A 54 -4.48 -14.10 -0.21
C LEU A 54 -5.83 -14.08 0.52
N GLU A 55 -6.30 -15.20 1.05
CA GLU A 55 -7.61 -15.27 1.69
C GLU A 55 -7.65 -14.49 3.01
N VAL A 56 -6.59 -14.58 3.82
CA VAL A 56 -6.44 -13.74 5.02
C VAL A 56 -6.35 -12.26 4.63
N THR A 57 -5.60 -11.93 3.57
CA THR A 57 -5.49 -10.56 3.05
C THR A 57 -6.86 -10.00 2.69
N LYS A 58 -7.67 -10.74 1.92
CA LYS A 58 -9.03 -10.32 1.55
C LYS A 58 -9.88 -10.06 2.77
N LEU A 59 -9.91 -11.02 3.71
CA LEU A 59 -10.67 -10.88 4.95
C LEU A 59 -10.26 -9.62 5.73
N LEU A 60 -8.96 -9.37 5.88
CA LEU A 60 -8.47 -8.18 6.59
C LEU A 60 -8.89 -6.89 5.88
N VAL A 61 -8.76 -6.82 4.56
CA VAL A 61 -9.18 -5.63 3.78
C VAL A 61 -10.68 -5.39 3.90
N ASP A 62 -11.51 -6.44 3.80
CA ASP A 62 -12.96 -6.36 3.96
C ASP A 62 -13.37 -5.89 5.36
N ARG A 63 -12.56 -6.22 6.39
CA ARG A 63 -12.76 -5.77 7.77
C ARG A 63 -12.20 -4.38 8.07
N GLY A 64 -11.69 -3.67 7.06
CA GLY A 64 -11.23 -2.29 7.19
C GLY A 64 -9.75 -2.14 7.55
N ALA A 65 -8.92 -3.17 7.33
CA ALA A 65 -7.47 -3.04 7.49
C ALA A 65 -6.94 -1.91 6.61
N VAL A 66 -6.02 -1.12 7.17
CA VAL A 66 -5.38 -0.03 6.43
C VAL A 66 -4.42 -0.64 5.41
N VAL A 67 -4.78 -0.54 4.14
CA VAL A 67 -4.03 -1.11 3.00
C VAL A 67 -2.69 -0.39 2.79
N TYR A 68 -2.67 0.91 3.06
CA TYR A 68 -1.51 1.78 2.88
C TYR A 68 -1.25 2.58 4.14
N SER A 69 -0.53 2.00 5.11
CA SER A 69 -0.01 2.77 6.23
C SER A 69 1.45 3.14 5.94
N HIS A 70 1.77 4.43 6.08
CA HIS A 70 3.14 4.95 6.15
C HIS A 70 3.47 5.30 7.61
N PRO A 71 3.59 4.34 8.54
CA PRO A 71 4.36 4.65 9.73
C PRO A 71 5.78 4.94 9.25
N HIS A 72 6.44 5.94 9.82
CA HIS A 72 7.81 6.37 9.47
C HIS A 72 8.86 5.23 9.42
N ASN A 73 8.50 4.01 9.83
CA ASN A 73 9.35 2.85 10.01
C ASN A 73 8.94 1.61 9.19
N SER A 74 7.92 1.63 8.32
CA SER A 74 7.55 0.43 7.54
C SER A 74 7.05 0.73 6.13
N TYR A 75 7.26 -0.23 5.23
CA TYR A 75 6.79 -0.19 3.84
C TYR A 75 5.35 -0.72 3.75
N PRO A 76 4.53 -0.23 2.80
CA PRO A 76 3.18 -0.77 2.59
C PRO A 76 3.18 -2.30 2.42
N ALA A 77 2.16 -2.97 2.95
CA ALA A 77 2.02 -4.44 2.88
C ALA A 77 2.17 -5.00 1.45
N VAL A 78 1.67 -4.30 0.44
CA VAL A 78 1.81 -4.70 -0.98
C VAL A 78 3.26 -4.76 -1.46
N ILE A 79 4.15 -3.89 -0.95
CA ILE A 79 5.59 -3.92 -1.28
C ILE A 79 6.24 -5.17 -0.68
N ILE A 80 5.85 -5.55 0.53
CA ILE A 80 6.34 -6.75 1.21
C ILE A 80 5.90 -8.00 0.45
N ALA A 81 4.64 -8.07 0.01
CA ALA A 81 4.16 -9.15 -0.86
C ALA A 81 4.96 -9.20 -2.18
N ALA A 82 5.26 -8.04 -2.78
CA ALA A 82 6.05 -7.98 -4.00
C ALA A 82 7.49 -8.50 -3.78
N TRP A 83 8.17 -8.12 -2.69
CA TRP A 83 9.51 -8.64 -2.39
C TRP A 83 9.54 -10.15 -2.15
N ASN A 84 8.51 -10.68 -1.50
CA ASN A 84 8.36 -12.11 -1.23
C ASN A 84 7.75 -12.90 -2.41
N LYS A 85 7.53 -12.24 -3.55
CA LYS A 85 7.03 -12.81 -4.80
C LYS A 85 5.60 -13.36 -4.77
N HIS A 86 4.76 -12.82 -3.89
CA HIS A 86 3.36 -13.20 -3.75
C HIS A 86 2.48 -12.45 -4.75
N LYS A 87 2.52 -12.90 -6.01
CA LYS A 87 1.89 -12.23 -7.15
C LYS A 87 0.38 -12.03 -6.97
N ASP A 88 -0.29 -13.00 -6.38
CA ASP A 88 -1.74 -13.03 -6.14
C ASP A 88 -2.18 -11.98 -5.10
N VAL A 89 -1.44 -11.84 -4.01
CA VAL A 89 -1.65 -10.78 -3.00
C VAL A 89 -1.41 -9.40 -3.62
N VAL A 90 -0.36 -9.26 -4.43
CA VAL A 90 -0.07 -8.01 -5.15
C VAL A 90 -1.19 -7.68 -6.13
N ASP A 91 -1.63 -8.63 -6.94
CA ASP A 91 -2.73 -8.45 -7.88
C ASP A 91 -4.01 -8.00 -7.17
N TYR A 92 -4.37 -8.66 -6.07
CA TYR A 92 -5.54 -8.27 -5.27
C TYR A 92 -5.42 -6.84 -4.74
N HIS A 93 -4.29 -6.49 -4.11
CA HIS A 93 -4.07 -5.13 -3.62
C HIS A 93 -4.15 -4.10 -4.74
N LEU A 94 -3.63 -4.43 -5.93
CA LEU A 94 -3.69 -3.54 -7.10
C LEU A 94 -5.10 -3.39 -7.69
N GLN A 95 -5.98 -4.38 -7.50
CA GLN A 95 -7.39 -4.30 -7.92
C GLN A 95 -8.24 -3.48 -6.94
N GLN A 96 -7.84 -3.41 -5.66
CA GLN A 96 -8.51 -2.58 -4.64
C GLN A 96 -8.15 -1.07 -4.73
N ILE A 97 -7.35 -0.67 -5.73
CA ILE A 97 -6.80 0.68 -5.93
C ILE A 97 -7.78 1.82 -6.23
N PRO A 98 -8.94 1.65 -6.91
CA PRO A 98 -9.59 2.79 -7.57
C PRO A 98 -9.85 4.05 -6.72
N ASP A 99 -9.95 3.96 -5.39
CA ASP A 99 -10.26 5.12 -4.53
C ASP A 99 -9.27 5.40 -3.37
N LYS A 100 -8.21 4.60 -3.17
CA LYS A 100 -7.40 4.62 -1.91
C LYS A 100 -5.90 4.92 -2.06
N ALA A 101 -5.41 5.17 -3.26
CA ALA A 101 -3.98 5.37 -3.54
C ALA A 101 -3.51 6.84 -3.46
N ASP A 102 -4.28 7.71 -2.81
CA ASP A 102 -4.00 9.15 -2.83
C ASP A 102 -2.73 9.51 -2.03
N GLY A 103 -1.88 10.36 -2.62
CA GLY A 103 -0.73 10.96 -1.93
C GLY A 103 0.54 10.11 -1.76
N THR A 104 0.69 8.98 -2.46
CA THR A 104 1.97 8.24 -2.45
C THR A 104 2.61 8.21 -3.83
N ASN A 105 3.91 8.52 -3.90
CA ASN A 105 4.76 8.12 -5.03
C ASN A 105 4.90 6.56 -5.12
N GLY A 106 3.96 5.79 -4.54
CA GLY A 106 4.23 4.57 -3.79
C GLY A 106 3.75 3.26 -4.41
N LEU A 107 2.98 3.28 -5.49
CA LEU A 107 2.68 2.08 -6.29
C LEU A 107 3.63 1.91 -7.47
N GLY A 108 4.29 2.99 -7.91
CA GLY A 108 5.35 2.91 -8.92
C GLY A 108 6.46 1.96 -8.51
N VAL A 109 6.81 1.90 -7.22
CA VAL A 109 7.78 0.93 -6.70
C VAL A 109 7.24 -0.50 -6.79
N THR A 110 6.00 -0.77 -6.40
CA THR A 110 5.35 -2.08 -6.52
C THR A 110 5.34 -2.58 -7.96
N ILE A 111 4.95 -1.73 -8.91
CA ILE A 111 4.89 -2.07 -10.34
C ILE A 111 6.28 -2.26 -10.92
N ASN A 112 7.26 -1.45 -10.53
CA ASN A 112 8.66 -1.67 -10.91
C ASN A 112 9.18 -3.02 -10.41
N LEU A 113 8.84 -3.42 -9.18
CA LEU A 113 9.19 -4.72 -8.63
C LEU A 113 8.47 -5.85 -9.38
N ALA A 114 7.19 -5.71 -9.69
CA ALA A 114 6.43 -6.67 -10.50
C ALA A 114 7.04 -6.85 -11.90
N ALA A 115 7.47 -5.75 -12.54
CA ALA A 115 8.15 -5.77 -13.83
C ALA A 115 9.50 -6.51 -13.76
N ARG A 116 10.32 -6.22 -12.73
CA ARG A 116 11.59 -6.93 -12.49
C ARG A 116 11.41 -8.42 -12.24
N GLN A 117 10.24 -8.83 -11.76
CA GLN A 117 9.88 -10.23 -11.54
C GLN A 117 9.25 -10.91 -12.76
N GLY A 118 9.02 -10.18 -13.86
CA GLY A 118 8.43 -10.72 -15.07
C GLY A 118 6.91 -10.89 -15.00
N TRP A 119 6.21 -10.20 -14.09
CA TRP A 119 4.75 -10.25 -13.99
C TRP A 119 4.08 -9.38 -15.05
N ALA A 120 4.43 -9.60 -16.32
CA ALA A 120 4.07 -8.76 -17.45
C ALA A 120 2.55 -8.55 -17.59
N ASP A 121 1.75 -9.61 -17.38
CA ASP A 121 0.28 -9.49 -17.47
C ASP A 121 -0.32 -8.65 -16.35
N LEU A 122 0.25 -8.71 -15.14
CA LEU A 122 -0.19 -7.89 -14.01
C LEU A 122 0.17 -6.42 -14.24
N VAL A 123 1.41 -6.16 -14.68
CA VAL A 123 1.88 -4.81 -15.03
C VAL A 123 1.03 -4.23 -16.16
N ARG A 124 0.76 -5.02 -17.22
CA ARG A 124 -0.09 -4.61 -18.34
C ARG A 124 -1.49 -4.23 -17.86
N ARG A 125 -2.17 -5.14 -17.13
CA ARG A 125 -3.52 -4.88 -16.61
C ARG A 125 -3.58 -3.64 -15.72
N HIS A 126 -2.55 -3.42 -14.90
CA HIS A 126 -2.50 -2.24 -14.04
C HIS A 126 -2.34 -0.94 -14.85
N ILE A 127 -1.46 -0.91 -15.86
CA ILE A 127 -1.31 0.23 -16.77
C ILE A 127 -2.59 0.49 -17.56
N GLU A 128 -3.30 -0.57 -17.97
CA GLU A 128 -4.58 -0.46 -18.68
C GLU A 128 -5.71 0.06 -17.77
N ALA A 129 -5.73 -0.35 -16.50
CA ALA A 129 -6.72 0.08 -15.52
C ALA A 129 -6.47 1.50 -14.99
N ASP A 130 -5.21 1.92 -14.93
CA ASP A 130 -4.78 3.25 -14.50
C ASP A 130 -3.81 3.85 -15.53
N SER A 131 -4.38 4.43 -16.58
CA SER A 131 -3.58 5.02 -17.66
C SER A 131 -2.84 6.31 -17.25
N LEU A 132 -3.00 6.80 -16.01
CA LEU A 132 -2.48 8.09 -15.55
C LEU A 132 -1.36 7.97 -14.50
N ALA A 133 -1.25 6.85 -13.76
CA ALA A 133 -0.19 6.66 -12.75
C ALA A 133 1.25 6.68 -13.31
N VAL A 134 1.46 6.37 -14.59
CA VAL A 134 2.81 6.40 -15.21
C VAL A 134 3.30 7.83 -15.47
N HIS A 135 2.43 8.85 -15.40
CA HIS A 135 2.74 10.22 -15.83
C HIS A 135 2.89 11.27 -14.72
N HIS A 136 2.67 10.94 -13.44
CA HIS A 136 2.76 11.93 -12.35
C HIS A 136 4.17 12.43 -12.00
N HIS A 137 5.21 12.01 -12.73
CA HIS A 137 6.57 12.56 -12.60
C HIS A 137 7.00 13.55 -13.70
N ARG A 138 6.09 14.08 -14.53
CA ARG A 138 6.47 15.08 -15.57
C ARG A 138 5.59 16.31 -15.74
N LEU A 139 4.64 16.58 -14.84
CA LEU A 139 4.00 17.89 -14.79
C LEU A 139 4.53 18.66 -13.59
N TRP A 140 5.75 19.21 -13.76
CA TRP A 140 6.05 20.52 -13.17
C TRP A 140 4.86 21.41 -13.49
N SER A 141 4.25 21.98 -12.47
CA SER A 141 3.11 22.89 -12.55
C SER A 141 3.09 23.66 -13.87
N THR A 142 2.27 23.22 -14.81
CA THR A 142 1.62 24.15 -15.75
C THR A 142 0.46 24.80 -15.01
N GLY A 143 0.79 25.33 -13.82
CA GLY A 143 -0.04 26.30 -13.13
C GLY A 143 -0.10 27.52 -14.04
N GLY A 144 -1.30 27.84 -14.49
CA GLY A 144 -1.55 28.96 -15.36
C GLY A 144 -0.95 30.24 -14.81
N ALA A 145 -0.01 30.80 -15.57
CA ALA A 145 0.24 32.22 -15.58
C ALA A 145 0.60 32.56 -17.02
N SER A 146 -0.30 33.26 -17.70
CA SER A 146 -0.01 34.01 -18.91
C SER A 146 1.24 34.86 -18.66
N HIS A 147 2.38 34.42 -19.19
CA HIS A 147 3.60 35.22 -19.21
C HIS A 147 3.47 36.19 -20.39
N ASP A 148 2.99 37.40 -20.09
CA ASP A 148 3.18 38.57 -20.92
C ASP A 148 4.69 38.91 -20.93
N PRO A 149 5.39 38.92 -22.08
CA PRO A 149 6.84 39.01 -22.12
C PRO A 149 7.39 40.44 -22.02
N SER A 150 6.63 41.43 -21.58
CA SER A 150 7.13 42.80 -21.40
C SER A 150 6.86 43.36 -20.01
N GLY A 151 7.90 43.44 -19.17
CA GLY A 151 7.81 44.16 -17.90
C GLY A 151 8.98 43.96 -16.96
N TYR A 152 10.10 44.64 -17.22
CA TYR A 152 11.14 44.87 -16.21
C TYR A 152 10.56 45.60 -14.98
N GLY A 153 10.83 45.15 -13.75
CA GLY A 153 10.52 45.95 -12.56
C GLY A 153 10.62 45.28 -11.18
N GLN A 154 11.85 45.12 -10.67
CA GLN A 154 12.35 45.22 -9.27
C GLN A 154 11.63 44.52 -8.08
N PRO A 155 12.40 43.99 -7.09
CA PRO A 155 11.84 43.31 -5.91
C PRO A 155 11.33 44.29 -4.85
N ILE A 156 10.16 43.99 -4.27
CA ILE A 156 9.60 44.68 -3.10
C ILE A 156 10.23 44.12 -1.81
N LEU A 157 11.01 44.95 -1.10
CA LEU A 157 11.32 44.77 0.33
C LEU A 157 10.43 45.75 1.10
N GLY A 158 9.66 45.22 2.07
CA GLY A 158 8.76 46.01 2.91
C GLY A 158 9.49 46.89 3.92
N ASN A 159 8.97 48.09 4.12
CA ASN A 159 8.24 48.53 5.33
C ASN A 159 7.48 49.82 5.04
#